data_AF-A0A535E5Z5-F1
#
_entry.id   AF-A0A535E5Z5-F1
#
_cell.length_a   1.000
_cell.length_b   1.000
_cell.length_c   1.000
_cell.angle_alpha   90.00
_cell.angle_beta   90.00
_cell.angle_gamma   90.00
#
_symmetry.space_group_name_H-M   'P 1'
#
loop_
_entity.id
_entity.type
_entity.pdbx_description
1 polymer ?
#
loop_
_entity_poly.entity_id
_entity_poly.type
_entity_poly.pdbx_seq_one_letter_code
_entity_poly.pdbx_strand_id
1 'polypeptide(L)'
;MPVQDVRKPISAARLRSIARRLLNASALCAISTVSSDGRAHINTAYFASSAAFEIVWLSAPEARHSRNVRRQPSVALAVYDSTQKWGGFDRGIQLFGAARELSGRVARDAARLYGKRFQAYS
;
A
#
# COMPACT_ATOMS: atom_id res chain seq x y z
N MET A 1 21.03 30.54 -2.22
CA MET A 1 21.93 29.53 -1.61
C MET A 1 21.81 28.25 -2.41
N PRO A 2 22.89 27.65 -2.91
CA PRO A 2 22.80 26.35 -3.58
C PRO A 2 22.50 25.28 -2.51
N VAL A 3 21.49 24.45 -2.77
CA VAL A 3 21.22 23.26 -1.95
C VAL A 3 22.39 22.31 -2.18
N GLN A 4 23.30 22.22 -1.21
CA GLN A 4 24.36 21.23 -1.24
C GLN A 4 23.74 19.86 -1.02
N ASP A 5 23.84 19.04 -2.05
CA ASP A 5 23.29 17.70 -2.09
C ASP A 5 24.23 16.73 -1.36
N VAL A 6 24.09 16.65 -0.03
CA VAL A 6 24.83 15.70 0.80
C VAL A 6 24.18 14.32 0.69
N ARG A 7 24.14 13.75 -0.52
CA ARG A 7 23.65 12.39 -0.76
C ARG A 7 24.70 11.38 -0.32
N LYS A 8 24.76 11.09 0.99
CA LYS A 8 25.30 9.81 1.44
C LYS A 8 24.42 8.70 0.85
N PRO A 9 24.97 7.74 0.10
CA PRO A 9 24.16 6.65 -0.44
C PRO A 9 23.50 5.90 0.71
N ILE A 10 22.16 5.92 0.74
CA ILE A 10 21.40 5.14 1.71
C ILE A 10 21.49 3.68 1.27
N SER A 11 22.01 2.81 2.14
CA SER A 11 22.10 1.39 1.82
C SER A 11 20.72 0.79 1.53
N ALA A 12 20.66 -0.18 0.64
CA ALA A 12 19.41 -0.90 0.34
C ALA A 12 18.79 -1.51 1.61
N ALA A 13 19.62 -1.98 2.56
CA ALA A 13 19.16 -2.46 3.85
C ALA A 13 18.43 -1.37 4.66
N ARG A 14 18.99 -0.16 4.70
CA ARG A 14 18.37 0.98 5.39
C ARG A 14 17.08 1.42 4.70
N LEU A 15 17.03 1.49 3.37
CA LEU A 15 15.79 1.78 2.62
C LEU A 15 14.70 0.76 2.91
N ARG A 16 15.02 -0.54 2.89
CA ARG A 16 14.06 -1.61 3.24
C ARG A 16 13.54 -1.45 4.66
N SER A 17 14.42 -1.15 5.62
CA SER A 17 14.00 -0.91 7.01
C SER A 17 13.06 0.30 7.13
N ILE A 18 13.33 1.38 6.41
CA ILE A 18 12.48 2.57 6.40
C ILE A 18 11.12 2.25 5.76
N ALA A 19 11.09 1.59 4.60
CA ALA A 19 9.86 1.21 3.93
C ALA A 19 8.96 0.31 4.79
N ARG A 20 9.54 -0.69 5.47
CA ARG A 20 8.78 -1.55 6.41
C ARG A 20 8.16 -0.73 7.54
N ARG A 21 8.93 0.19 8.13
CA ARG A 21 8.45 1.06 9.21
C ARG A 21 7.30 1.94 8.73
N LEU A 22 7.40 2.52 7.54
CA LEU A 22 6.36 3.39 6.96
C LEU A 22 5.09 2.61 6.60
N LEU A 23 5.21 1.41 6.02
CA LEU A 23 4.06 0.53 5.77
C LEU A 23 3.39 0.07 7.07
N ASN A 24 4.11 0.04 8.19
CA ASN A 24 3.56 -0.27 9.49
C ASN A 24 3.02 0.94 10.26
N ALA A 25 3.09 2.15 9.68
CA ALA A 25 2.63 3.37 10.34
C ALA A 25 1.10 3.47 10.44
N SER A 26 0.35 2.69 9.64
CA SER A 26 -1.11 2.65 9.68
C SER A 26 -1.64 1.25 9.34
N ALA A 27 -2.78 0.89 9.91
CA ALA A 27 -3.55 -0.29 9.51
C ALA A 27 -4.27 -0.09 8.17
N LEU A 28 -4.60 1.17 7.84
CA LEU A 28 -5.29 1.57 6.63
C LEU A 28 -4.33 2.20 5.63
N CYS A 29 -4.59 1.95 4.35
CA CYS A 29 -4.01 2.70 3.25
C CYS A 29 -5.10 3.46 2.50
N ALA A 30 -4.72 4.55 1.84
CA ALA A 30 -5.52 5.13 0.78
C ALA A 30 -5.09 4.48 -0.54
N ILE A 31 -6.03 3.91 -1.29
CA ILE A 31 -5.77 3.27 -2.58
C ILE A 31 -6.57 4.00 -3.66
N SER A 32 -5.89 4.39 -4.72
CA SER A 32 -6.47 4.95 -5.93
C SER A 32 -6.49 3.89 -7.03
N THR A 33 -7.64 3.75 -7.68
CA THR A 33 -7.88 2.90 -8.84
C THR A 33 -8.40 3.76 -9.98
N VAL A 34 -8.38 3.25 -11.22
CA VAL A 34 -8.89 4.00 -12.38
C VAL A 34 -10.30 3.55 -12.72
N SER A 35 -11.27 4.46 -12.69
CA SER A 35 -12.66 4.18 -13.06
C SER A 35 -12.85 3.97 -14.57
N SER A 36 -14.04 3.51 -14.95
CA SER A 36 -14.37 3.20 -16.35
C SER A 36 -14.21 4.39 -17.31
N ASP A 37 -14.43 5.60 -16.82
CA ASP A 37 -14.28 6.88 -17.52
C ASP A 37 -12.83 7.44 -17.45
N GLY A 38 -11.87 6.66 -16.94
CA GLY A 38 -10.46 7.05 -16.87
C GLY A 38 -10.10 7.98 -15.70
N ARG A 39 -11.03 8.25 -14.77
CA ARG A 39 -10.77 9.10 -13.60
C ARG A 39 -10.16 8.31 -12.44
N ALA A 40 -9.49 9.02 -11.54
CA ALA A 40 -9.03 8.44 -10.28
C ALA A 40 -10.22 8.19 -9.34
N HIS A 41 -10.22 7.04 -8.69
CA HIS A 41 -11.19 6.66 -7.67
C HIS A 41 -10.45 6.17 -6.43
N ILE A 42 -10.53 6.97 -5.35
CA ILE A 42 -9.88 6.67 -4.09
C ILE A 42 -10.84 5.98 -3.10
N ASN A 43 -10.31 5.02 -2.35
CA ASN A 43 -10.94 4.49 -1.15
C ASN A 43 -9.89 4.19 -0.08
N THR A 44 -10.33 3.95 1.15
CA THR A 44 -9.48 3.39 2.20
C THR A 44 -9.62 1.87 2.25
N ALA A 45 -8.53 1.18 2.59
CA ALA A 45 -8.53 -0.28 2.75
C ALA A 45 -7.58 -0.70 3.87
N TYR A 46 -8.01 -1.68 4.67
CA TYR A 46 -7.08 -2.46 5.50
C TYR A 46 -6.18 -3.30 4.59
N PHE A 47 -4.90 -3.34 4.89
CA PHE A 47 -3.92 -4.00 4.05
C PHE A 47 -2.83 -4.67 4.89
N ALA A 48 -2.15 -5.65 4.29
CA ALA A 48 -0.92 -6.23 4.80
C ALA A 48 0.18 -6.16 3.73
N SER A 49 1.44 -6.28 4.15
CA SER A 49 2.60 -6.28 3.25
C SER A 49 3.49 -7.49 3.48
N SER A 50 3.98 -8.08 2.38
CA SER A 50 4.90 -9.22 2.42
C SER A 50 6.33 -8.77 2.74
N ALA A 51 7.23 -9.72 3.01
CA ALA A 51 8.65 -9.38 3.19
C ALA A 51 9.30 -8.82 1.92
N ALA A 52 8.71 -9.07 0.75
CA ALA A 52 9.12 -8.53 -0.54
C ALA A 52 8.38 -7.23 -0.91
N PHE A 53 7.60 -6.65 0.01
CA PHE A 53 6.80 -5.43 -0.19
C PHE A 53 5.60 -5.59 -1.13
N GLU A 54 5.12 -6.81 -1.34
CA GLU A 54 3.83 -7.02 -2.02
C GLU A 54 2.70 -6.60 -1.09
N ILE A 55 1.75 -5.84 -1.61
CA ILE A 55 0.60 -5.35 -0.85
C ILE A 55 -0.61 -6.25 -1.12
N VAL A 56 -1.29 -6.67 -0.07
CA VAL A 56 -2.54 -7.41 -0.14
C VAL A 56 -3.62 -6.71 0.66
N TRP A 57 -4.82 -6.65 0.13
CA TRP A 57 -6.01 -6.18 0.83
C TRP A 57 -7.19 -7.09 0.49
N LEU A 58 -8.20 -7.07 1.34
CA LEU A 58 -9.45 -7.81 1.11
C LEU A 58 -10.54 -6.83 0.72
N SER A 59 -11.39 -7.24 -0.22
CA SER A 59 -12.56 -6.45 -0.57
C SER A 59 -13.64 -7.29 -1.21
N ALA A 60 -14.87 -6.81 -1.09
CA ALA A 60 -16.02 -7.35 -1.79
C ALA A 60 -15.78 -7.30 -3.31
N PRO A 61 -16.06 -8.38 -4.06
CA PRO A 61 -15.94 -8.39 -5.52
C PRO A 61 -16.76 -7.27 -6.17
N GLU A 62 -17.94 -6.95 -5.64
CA GLU A 62 -18.85 -5.92 -6.12
C GLU A 62 -18.46 -4.49 -5.70
N ALA A 63 -17.37 -4.29 -4.95
CA ALA A 63 -16.91 -2.94 -4.64
C ALA A 63 -16.41 -2.22 -5.91
N ARG A 64 -16.53 -0.88 -5.94
CA ARG A 64 -16.18 -0.08 -7.13
C ARG A 64 -14.70 -0.22 -7.49
N HIS A 65 -13.81 -0.12 -6.53
CA HIS A 65 -12.36 -0.30 -6.74
C HIS A 65 -12.01 -1.73 -7.16
N SER A 66 -12.74 -2.75 -6.70
CA SER A 66 -12.58 -4.14 -7.18
C SER A 66 -12.93 -4.29 -8.67
N ARG A 67 -14.05 -3.69 -9.10
CA ARG A 67 -14.42 -3.64 -10.53
C ARG A 67 -13.40 -2.84 -11.35
N ASN A 68 -12.92 -1.71 -10.81
CA ASN A 68 -11.91 -0.88 -11.47
C ASN A 68 -10.64 -1.70 -11.73
N VAL A 69 -10.10 -2.38 -10.72
CA VAL A 69 -8.87 -3.19 -10.83
C VAL A 69 -8.98 -4.31 -11.87
N ARG A 70 -10.14 -4.99 -11.94
CA ARG A 70 -10.36 -6.03 -12.97
C ARG A 70 -10.33 -5.48 -14.40
N ARG A 71 -10.74 -4.22 -14.59
CA ARG A 71 -10.75 -3.56 -15.91
C ARG A 71 -9.42 -2.87 -16.23
N GLN A 72 -8.85 -2.17 -15.26
CA GLN A 72 -7.63 -1.38 -15.38
C GLN A 72 -6.76 -1.64 -14.15
N PRO A 73 -5.66 -2.39 -14.29
CA PRO A 73 -4.86 -2.82 -13.16
C PRO A 73 -4.05 -1.70 -12.51
N SER A 74 -3.90 -0.53 -13.15
CA SER A 74 -3.14 0.60 -12.60
C SER A 74 -3.72 1.08 -11.26
N VAL A 75 -2.86 1.07 -10.23
CA VAL A 75 -3.17 1.52 -8.88
C VAL A 75 -2.07 2.40 -8.31
N ALA A 76 -2.45 3.30 -7.42
CA ALA A 76 -1.53 4.02 -6.54
C ALA A 76 -2.00 3.85 -5.09
N LEU A 77 -1.07 3.82 -4.15
CA LEU A 77 -1.37 3.59 -2.74
C LEU A 77 -0.51 4.50 -1.87
N ALA A 78 -1.12 5.05 -0.82
CA ALA A 78 -0.42 5.83 0.20
C ALA A 78 -0.68 5.24 1.59
N VAL A 79 0.40 5.09 2.36
CA VAL A 79 0.35 4.77 3.80
C VAL A 79 1.08 5.89 4.53
N TYR A 80 0.45 6.44 5.55
CA TYR A 80 1.05 7.49 6.36
C TYR A 80 0.58 7.37 7.82
N ASP A 81 1.39 7.90 8.73
CA ASP A 81 1.02 8.06 10.13
C ASP A 81 -0.04 9.16 10.24
N SER A 82 -1.31 8.81 10.45
CA SER A 82 -2.40 9.80 10.56
C SER A 82 -2.35 10.61 11.86
N THR A 83 -1.46 10.28 12.79
CA THR A 83 -1.28 10.98 14.07
C THR A 83 -0.10 11.95 14.07
N GLN A 84 0.64 12.03 12.97
CA GLN A 84 1.78 12.93 12.85
C GLN A 84 1.37 14.40 12.98
N LYS A 85 2.20 15.19 13.65
CA LYS A 85 1.97 16.63 13.84
C LYS A 85 2.55 17.43 12.69
N TRP A 86 1.85 18.50 12.31
CA TRP A 86 2.33 19.47 11.34
C TRP A 86 3.66 20.11 11.79
N GLY A 87 4.55 20.38 10.83
CA GLY A 87 5.87 20.98 11.07
C GLY A 87 7.00 19.97 11.38
N GLY A 88 6.71 18.67 11.41
CA GLY A 88 7.71 17.60 11.52
C GLY A 88 8.16 17.04 10.16
N PHE A 89 9.04 16.02 10.19
CA PHE A 89 9.34 15.22 8.99
C PHE A 89 8.16 14.32 8.63
N ASP A 90 7.70 14.41 7.39
CA ASP A 90 6.63 13.57 6.86
C ASP A 90 6.93 12.08 7.02
N ARG A 91 5.94 11.33 7.49
CA ARG A 91 6.01 9.88 7.67
C ARG A 91 4.97 9.21 6.81
N GLY A 92 5.31 9.00 5.56
CA GLY A 92 4.49 8.22 4.63
C GLY A 92 5.31 7.58 3.52
N ILE A 93 4.68 6.63 2.85
CA ILE A 93 5.20 5.97 1.66
C ILE A 93 4.11 5.92 0.60
N GLN A 94 4.50 6.23 -0.64
CA GLN A 94 3.67 6.12 -1.83
C GLN A 94 4.17 4.97 -2.68
N LEU A 95 3.23 4.17 -3.18
CA LEU A 95 3.48 3.03 -4.04
C LEU A 95 2.66 3.20 -5.31
N PHE A 96 3.26 2.83 -6.44
CA PHE A 96 2.63 2.88 -7.76
C PHE A 96 2.85 1.53 -8.43
N GLY A 97 1.83 1.01 -9.10
CA GLY A 97 1.97 -0.28 -9.78
C GLY A 97 0.66 -0.84 -10.30
N ALA A 98 0.64 -2.16 -10.41
CA ALA A 98 -0.49 -2.92 -10.92
C ALA A 98 -1.08 -3.82 -9.82
N ALA A 99 -2.40 -3.95 -9.84
CA ALA A 99 -3.16 -4.84 -8.98
C ALA A 99 -3.91 -5.88 -9.80
N ARG A 100 -4.19 -7.02 -9.18
CA ARG A 100 -5.06 -8.05 -9.74
C ARG A 100 -5.76 -8.82 -8.65
N GLU A 101 -6.91 -9.39 -8.98
CA GLU A 101 -7.59 -10.36 -8.14
C GLU A 101 -6.74 -11.64 -8.03
N LEU A 102 -6.70 -12.21 -6.83
CA LEU A 102 -5.96 -13.44 -6.54
C LEU A 102 -6.93 -14.61 -6.45
N SER A 103 -6.50 -15.78 -6.93
CA SER A 103 -7.25 -17.03 -6.83
C SER A 103 -6.36 -18.20 -6.42
N GLY A 104 -6.98 -19.34 -6.07
CA GLY A 104 -6.28 -20.59 -5.78
C GLY A 104 -5.31 -20.48 -4.60
N ARG A 105 -4.11 -21.07 -4.76
CA ARG A 105 -3.08 -21.11 -3.71
C ARG A 105 -2.60 -19.71 -3.31
N VAL A 106 -2.36 -18.85 -4.29
CA VAL A 106 -1.85 -17.48 -4.05
C VAL A 106 -2.82 -16.67 -3.21
N ALA A 107 -4.13 -16.81 -3.43
CA ALA A 107 -5.16 -16.17 -2.60
C ALA A 107 -5.12 -16.65 -1.15
N ARG A 108 -4.95 -17.96 -0.91
CA ARG A 108 -4.84 -18.51 0.45
C ARG A 108 -3.59 -18.01 1.16
N ASP A 109 -2.48 -17.87 0.44
CA ASP A 109 -1.22 -17.40 1.00
C ASP A 109 -1.32 -15.90 1.38
N ALA A 110 -1.96 -15.11 0.52
CA ALA A 110 -2.31 -13.72 0.79
C ALA A 110 -3.27 -13.57 1.98
N ALA A 111 -4.27 -14.43 2.11
CA ALA A 111 -5.18 -14.46 3.25
C ALA A 111 -4.43 -14.76 4.56
N ARG A 112 -3.49 -15.72 4.57
CA ARG A 112 -2.65 -15.97 5.75
C ARG A 112 -1.74 -14.80 6.08
N LEU A 113 -1.18 -14.13 5.07
CA LEU A 113 -0.41 -12.90 5.27
C LEU A 113 -1.26 -11.79 5.91
N TYR A 114 -2.49 -11.62 5.42
CA TYR A 114 -3.44 -10.66 5.95
C TYR A 114 -3.82 -10.98 7.40
N GLY A 115 -4.14 -12.25 7.70
CA GLY A 115 -4.48 -12.71 9.05
C GLY A 115 -3.36 -12.55 10.07
N LYS A 116 -2.09 -12.69 9.66
CA LYS A 116 -0.93 -12.39 10.54
C LYS A 116 -0.93 -10.94 11.04
N ARG A 117 -1.44 -10.00 10.24
CA ARG A 117 -1.54 -8.58 10.64
C ARG A 117 -2.82 -8.30 11.42
N PHE A 118 -3.92 -8.95 11.06
CA PHE A 118 -5.24 -8.75 11.65
C PHE A 118 -5.74 -10.06 12.25
N GLN A 119 -5.33 -10.39 13.48
CA GLN A 119 -5.60 -11.69 14.11
C GLN A 119 -7.09 -12.05 14.20
N ALA A 120 -7.98 -11.05 14.28
CA ALA A 120 -9.44 -11.25 14.25
C ALA A 120 -9.98 -11.82 12.91
N TYR A 121 -9.13 -11.94 11.89
CA TYR A 121 -9.45 -12.56 10.60
C TYR A 121 -9.12 -14.06 10.55
N SER A 122 -8.41 -14.61 11.56
CA SER A 122 -7.93 -15.99 11.57
C SER A 122 -8.93 -16.97 12.17
#